data_AF-A0A7J2ZL92-F1
#
_entry.id   AF-A0A7J2ZL92-F1
#
_cell.length_a   1.000
_cell.length_b   1.000
_cell.length_c   1.000
_cell.angle_alpha   90.00
_cell.angle_beta   90.00
_cell.angle_gamma   90.00
#
_symmetry.space_group_name_H-M   'P 1'
#
loop_
_entity.id
_entity.type
_entity.pdbx_description
1 polymer ?
#
loop_
_entity_poly.entity_id
_entity_poly.type
_entity_poly.pdbx_seq_one_letter_code
_entity_poly.pdbx_strand_id
1 'polypeptide(L)'
;MKMPHAIFKGNISFGLVSVPIKIYSATEPKEIEFHNLCPICHTPLKYKRWCPTCDKEVEWKDIVKGYKLTKEKWVILEKEELEKIKLPSSKTIDIQEFIDVSQIDPIYFEKSYYVVPDEGGEKAYSLLVEALRLANKAAVGKVVMKDKEYLVVLRAFKKGLVMHILFY
;
A
#
# COMPACT_ATOMS: atom_id res chain seq x y z
N MET A 1 0.08 -19.49 -15.39
CA MET A 1 -0.70 -18.55 -14.54
C MET A 1 0.28 -17.95 -13.55
N LYS A 2 0.63 -16.66 -13.68
CA LYS A 2 1.63 -16.01 -12.81
C LYS A 2 1.06 -15.96 -11.39
N MET A 3 1.73 -16.56 -10.41
CA MET A 3 1.24 -16.52 -9.02
C MET A 3 1.14 -15.04 -8.58
N PRO A 4 -0.02 -14.59 -8.10
CA PRO A 4 -0.16 -13.24 -7.60
C PRO A 4 0.81 -13.06 -6.42
N HIS A 5 1.62 -12.01 -6.46
CA HIS A 5 2.54 -11.70 -5.38
C HIS A 5 1.78 -10.94 -4.30
N ALA A 6 1.98 -11.33 -3.03
CA ALA A 6 1.39 -10.61 -1.91
C ALA A 6 1.98 -9.19 -1.87
N ILE A 7 1.11 -8.18 -1.89
CA ILE A 7 1.52 -6.77 -1.83
C ILE A 7 1.90 -6.40 -0.40
N PHE A 8 1.27 -7.07 0.57
CA PHE A 8 1.50 -6.85 1.98
C PHE A 8 1.30 -8.15 2.76
N LYS A 9 2.15 -8.34 3.77
CA LYS A 9 2.07 -9.42 4.76
C LYS A 9 2.12 -8.77 6.13
N GLY A 10 1.12 -9.06 6.97
CA GLY A 10 0.97 -8.39 8.25
C GLY A 10 -0.13 -9.01 9.10
N ASN A 11 -0.71 -8.21 9.99
CA ASN A 11 -1.77 -8.63 10.89
C ASN A 11 -2.96 -7.66 10.80
N ILE A 12 -4.18 -8.14 11.08
CA ILE A 12 -5.29 -7.30 11.52
C ILE A 12 -5.26 -7.27 13.04
N SER A 13 -5.28 -6.09 13.64
CA SER A 13 -5.26 -5.90 15.09
C SER A 13 -6.51 -5.16 15.54
N PHE A 14 -7.12 -5.63 16.63
CA PHE A 14 -8.18 -4.92 17.34
C PHE A 14 -8.24 -5.38 18.80
N GLY A 15 -8.06 -4.44 19.73
CA GLY A 15 -7.96 -4.76 21.15
C GLY A 15 -6.82 -5.75 21.43
N LEU A 16 -7.17 -6.97 21.88
CA LEU A 16 -6.23 -8.05 22.17
C LEU A 16 -6.12 -9.10 21.04
N VAL A 17 -6.87 -8.92 19.96
CA VAL A 17 -6.91 -9.88 18.85
C VAL A 17 -5.92 -9.44 17.79
N SER A 18 -5.09 -10.38 17.34
CA SER A 18 -4.18 -10.22 16.21
C SER A 18 -4.37 -11.39 15.24
N VAL A 19 -4.68 -11.10 13.99
CA VAL A 19 -4.96 -12.10 12.95
C VAL A 19 -3.94 -11.96 11.82
N PRO A 20 -3.05 -12.93 11.59
CA PRO A 20 -2.06 -12.84 10.55
C PRO A 20 -2.70 -13.02 9.17
N ILE A 21 -2.32 -12.15 8.22
CA ILE A 21 -2.94 -12.01 6.90
C ILE A 21 -1.93 -11.68 5.79
N LYS A 22 -2.34 -11.98 4.57
CA LYS A 22 -1.73 -11.50 3.32
C LYS A 22 -2.74 -10.72 2.50
N ILE A 23 -2.25 -9.73 1.76
CA ILE A 23 -3.07 -8.86 0.92
C ILE A 23 -2.65 -8.98 -0.54
N TYR A 24 -3.63 -9.13 -1.42
CA TYR A 24 -3.46 -9.24 -2.86
C TYR A 24 -4.34 -8.22 -3.58
N SER A 25 -3.87 -7.67 -4.70
CA SER A 25 -4.69 -6.73 -5.49
C SER A 25 -5.97 -7.42 -5.95
N ALA A 26 -7.14 -6.80 -5.72
CA ALA A 26 -8.39 -7.32 -6.27
C ALA A 26 -8.60 -6.88 -7.74
N THR A 27 -7.87 -5.84 -8.15
CA THR A 27 -7.88 -5.28 -9.50
C THR A 27 -6.45 -5.17 -10.01
N GLU A 28 -6.24 -5.45 -11.29
CA GLU A 28 -4.98 -5.16 -11.98
C GLU A 28 -5.28 -4.07 -13.01
N PRO A 29 -4.67 -2.87 -12.92
CA PRO A 29 -4.78 -1.90 -13.98
C PRO A 29 -4.16 -2.52 -15.24
N LYS A 30 -4.96 -2.64 -16.31
CA LYS A 30 -4.46 -3.01 -17.63
C LYS A 30 -3.85 -1.78 -18.28
N GLU A 31 -2.69 -1.37 -17.81
CA GLU A 31 -1.87 -0.40 -18.54
C GLU A 31 -0.99 -1.17 -19.52
N ILE A 32 -1.02 -0.76 -20.79
CA ILE A 32 -0.07 -1.25 -21.79
C ILE A 32 1.25 -0.54 -21.51
N GLU A 33 2.23 -1.27 -20.97
CA GLU A 33 3.57 -0.73 -20.77
C GLU A 33 4.29 -0.61 -22.12
N PHE A 34 4.58 0.62 -22.54
CA PHE A 34 5.42 0.90 -23.69
C PHE A 34 6.87 1.09 -23.23
N HIS A 35 7.81 0.39 -23.88
CA HIS A 35 9.23 0.63 -23.68
C HIS A 35 9.76 1.54 -24.80
N ASN A 36 10.55 2.54 -24.43
CA ASN A 36 11.26 3.35 -25.42
C ASN A 36 12.40 2.54 -26.02
N LEU A 37 12.36 2.33 -27.33
CA LEU A 37 13.36 1.58 -28.08
C LEU A 37 14.22 2.53 -28.90
N CYS A 38 15.47 2.15 -29.15
CA CYS A 38 16.31 2.83 -30.12
C CYS A 38 15.67 2.76 -31.52
N PRO A 39 15.52 3.87 -32.25
CA PRO A 39 14.84 3.86 -33.55
C PRO A 39 15.59 3.08 -34.65
N ILE A 40 16.87 2.76 -34.44
CA ILE A 40 17.70 2.07 -35.42
C ILE A 40 17.76 0.56 -35.14
N CYS A 41 18.08 0.18 -33.90
CA CYS A 41 18.29 -1.21 -33.52
C CYS A 41 17.17 -1.82 -32.68
N HIS A 42 16.11 -1.05 -32.40
CA HIS A 42 14.95 -1.45 -31.59
C HIS A 42 15.28 -2.05 -30.21
N THR A 43 16.47 -1.74 -29.69
CA THR A 43 16.89 -2.17 -28.35
C THR A 43 16.34 -1.22 -27.29
N PRO A 44 15.87 -1.71 -26.12
CA PRO A 44 15.42 -0.86 -25.03
C PRO A 44 16.49 0.15 -24.61
N LEU A 45 16.09 1.42 -24.46
CA LEU A 45 16.99 2.48 -24.05
C LEU A 45 17.39 2.32 -22.57
N LYS A 46 18.68 2.52 -22.29
CA LYS A 46 19.19 2.64 -20.92
C LYS A 46 19.29 4.12 -20.54
N TYR A 47 18.72 4.47 -19.39
CA TYR A 47 18.75 5.83 -18.86
C TYR A 47 19.86 5.98 -17.83
N LYS A 48 20.61 7.06 -17.93
CA LYS A 48 21.63 7.48 -16.96
C LYS A 48 21.16 8.74 -16.24
N ARG A 49 21.57 8.91 -14.99
CA ARG A 49 21.24 10.10 -14.19
C ARG A 49 22.43 11.04 -14.30
N TRP A 50 22.26 12.17 -14.98
CA TRP A 50 23.34 13.13 -15.25
C TRP A 50 23.10 14.41 -14.46
N CYS A 51 24.12 14.91 -13.78
CA CYS A 51 24.11 16.25 -13.18
C CYS A 51 24.65 17.25 -14.21
N PRO A 52 23.82 18.19 -14.72
CA PRO A 52 24.26 19.14 -15.74
C PRO A 52 25.29 20.15 -15.20
N THR A 53 25.25 20.48 -13.91
CA THR A 53 26.16 21.44 -13.29
C THR A 53 27.56 20.86 -13.05
N CYS A 54 27.62 19.59 -12.64
CA CYS A 54 28.89 18.89 -12.39
C CYS A 54 29.40 18.12 -13.61
N ASP A 55 28.64 18.14 -14.71
CA ASP A 55 28.87 17.41 -15.95
C ASP A 55 29.30 15.94 -15.74
N LYS A 56 28.55 15.23 -14.90
CA LYS A 56 28.87 13.84 -14.57
C LYS A 56 27.63 13.00 -14.31
N GLU A 57 27.79 11.70 -14.50
CA GLU A 57 26.80 10.70 -14.08
C GLU A 57 26.79 10.59 -12.55
N VAL A 58 25.59 10.48 -11.98
CA VAL A 58 25.35 10.34 -10.54
C VAL A 58 24.76 8.97 -10.27
N GLU A 59 25.46 8.18 -9.46
CA GLU A 59 24.97 6.87 -9.05
C GLU A 59 23.78 6.99 -8.09
N TRP A 60 22.90 6.00 -8.08
CA TRP A 60 21.70 6.01 -7.22
C TRP A 60 22.01 6.18 -5.73
N LYS A 61 23.15 5.64 -5.28
CA LYS A 61 23.59 5.71 -3.90
C LYS A 61 23.94 7.14 -3.46
N ASP A 62 24.41 7.97 -4.38
CA ASP A 62 24.92 9.33 -4.14
C ASP A 62 23.82 10.40 -4.33
N ILE A 63 22.62 9.99 -4.74
CA ILE A 63 21.48 10.90 -4.90
C ILE A 63 20.91 11.26 -3.54
N VAL A 64 20.86 12.57 -3.27
CA VAL A 64 20.15 13.16 -2.14
C VAL A 64 18.75 13.62 -2.56
N LYS A 65 17.78 13.64 -1.63
CA LYS A 65 16.44 14.15 -1.90
C LYS A 65 16.35 15.60 -1.45
N GLY A 66 15.84 16.48 -2.32
CA GLY A 66 15.57 17.88 -1.98
C GLY A 66 14.07 18.16 -1.91
N TYR A 67 13.61 18.87 -0.88
CA TYR A 67 12.27 19.44 -0.81
C TYR A 67 12.31 20.93 -1.12
N LYS A 68 11.48 21.39 -2.07
CA LYS A 68 11.47 22.79 -2.52
C LYS A 68 10.56 23.62 -1.60
N LEU A 69 11.14 24.55 -0.83
CA LEU A 69 10.36 25.45 0.04
C LEU A 69 9.88 26.71 -0.70
N THR A 70 10.72 27.26 -1.58
CA THR A 70 10.42 28.45 -2.41
C THR A 70 11.10 28.32 -3.77
N LYS A 71 10.89 29.26 -4.70
CA LYS A 71 11.48 29.19 -6.06
C LYS A 71 13.01 28.97 -6.04
N GLU A 72 13.70 29.46 -5.01
CA GLU A 72 15.17 29.48 -4.93
C GLU A 72 15.76 28.68 -3.76
N LYS A 73 14.94 28.11 -2.85
CA LYS A 73 15.44 27.35 -1.69
C LYS A 73 15.01 25.90 -1.72
N TRP A 74 16.00 25.02 -1.64
CA TRP A 74 15.86 23.58 -1.47
C TRP A 74 16.36 23.19 -0.08
N VAL A 75 15.59 22.38 0.63
CA VAL A 75 16.05 21.70 1.84
C VAL A 75 16.52 20.32 1.40
N ILE A 76 17.80 20.02 1.61
CA ILE A 76 18.32 18.68 1.38
C ILE A 76 17.90 17.84 2.59
N LEU A 77 17.17 16.75 2.32
CA LEU A 77 16.78 15.78 3.33
C LEU A 77 17.75 14.62 3.25
N GLU A 78 18.52 14.42 4.32
CA GLU A 78 19.42 13.29 4.43
C GLU A 78 18.62 11.98 4.56
N LYS A 79 19.22 10.86 4.15
CA LYS A 79 18.55 9.55 4.26
C LYS A 79 18.14 9.23 5.70
N GLU A 80 18.97 9.61 6.66
CA GLU A 80 18.75 9.40 8.09
C GLU A 80 17.61 10.26 8.65
N GLU A 81 17.46 11.51 8.19
CA GLU A 81 16.32 12.36 8.55
C GLU A 81 15.02 11.84 7.96
N LEU A 82 15.05 11.37 6.71
CA LEU A 82 13.92 10.73 6.07
C LEU A 82 13.50 9.47 6.84
N GLU A 83 14.45 8.67 7.33
CA GLU A 83 14.14 7.50 8.16
C GLU A 83 13.53 7.87 9.51
N LYS A 84 13.92 8.98 10.12
CA LYS A 84 13.30 9.48 11.37
C LYS A 84 11.88 10.00 11.18
N ILE A 85 11.54 10.54 10.00
CA ILE A 85 10.19 11.05 9.68
C ILE A 85 9.26 9.93 9.23
N LYS A 86 9.79 8.82 8.72
CA LYS A 86 8.97 7.68 8.31
C LYS A 86 8.15 7.21 9.49
N LEU A 87 6.83 7.18 9.30
CA LEU A 87 5.94 6.44 10.18
C LEU A 87 6.50 5.02 10.29
N PRO A 88 6.66 4.47 11.50
CA PRO A 88 7.10 3.09 11.64
C PRO A 88 6.15 2.24 10.81
N SER A 89 6.69 1.50 9.83
CA SER A 89 5.88 0.62 9.00
C SER A 89 5.30 -0.46 9.90
N SER A 90 4.12 -0.23 10.46
CA SER A 90 3.40 -1.29 11.14
C SER A 90 2.91 -2.22 10.05
N LYS A 91 3.34 -3.48 10.11
CA LYS A 91 2.74 -4.54 9.30
C LYS A 91 1.40 -4.94 9.91
N THR A 92 0.57 -3.95 10.22
CA THR A 92 -0.65 -4.11 10.98
C THR A 92 -1.72 -3.18 10.42
N ILE A 93 -2.88 -3.75 10.09
CA ILE A 93 -4.11 -3.00 9.94
C ILE A 93 -4.71 -2.86 11.33
N ASP A 94 -4.67 -1.65 11.88
CA ASP A 94 -5.21 -1.35 13.21
C ASP A 94 -6.67 -0.91 13.08
N ILE A 95 -7.60 -1.77 13.49
CA ILE A 95 -9.03 -1.46 13.44
C ILE A 95 -9.37 -0.57 14.63
N GLN A 96 -9.99 0.57 14.33
CA GLN A 96 -10.41 1.55 15.32
C GLN A 96 -11.88 1.39 15.67
N GLU A 97 -12.72 1.03 14.70
CA GLU A 97 -14.18 0.97 14.90
C GLU A 97 -14.87 -0.02 13.96
N PHE A 98 -16.06 -0.48 14.35
CA PHE A 98 -16.96 -1.28 13.53
C PHE A 98 -18.25 -0.50 13.26
N ILE A 99 -18.53 -0.21 11.99
CA ILE A 99 -19.68 0.60 11.55
C ILE A 99 -20.63 -0.21 10.67
N ASP A 100 -21.87 0.25 10.50
CA ASP A 100 -22.81 -0.42 9.58
C ASP A 100 -22.34 -0.28 8.14
N VAL A 101 -22.42 -1.36 7.37
CA VAL A 101 -21.98 -1.34 5.95
C VAL A 101 -22.73 -0.27 5.15
N SER A 102 -23.98 0.03 5.51
CA SER A 102 -24.80 1.07 4.88
C SER A 102 -24.30 2.50 5.11
N GLN A 103 -23.44 2.74 6.09
CA GLN A 103 -22.86 4.06 6.35
C GLN A 103 -21.70 4.39 5.42
N ILE A 104 -21.24 3.42 4.62
CA ILE A 104 -20.09 3.57 3.73
C ILE A 104 -20.60 3.72 2.30
N ASP A 105 -20.64 4.97 1.84
CA ASP A 105 -20.94 5.24 0.44
C ASP A 105 -19.80 4.73 -0.45
N PRO A 106 -20.08 3.96 -1.53
CA PRO A 106 -19.07 3.48 -2.46
C PRO A 106 -18.17 4.56 -3.06
N ILE A 107 -18.60 5.83 -3.08
CA ILE A 107 -17.80 6.97 -3.56
C ILE A 107 -16.47 7.12 -2.80
N TYR A 108 -16.39 6.61 -1.57
CA TYR A 108 -15.18 6.67 -0.77
C TYR A 108 -14.11 5.65 -1.17
N PHE A 109 -14.43 4.63 -1.99
CA PHE A 109 -13.48 3.56 -2.32
C PHE A 109 -12.50 3.96 -3.45
N GLU A 110 -11.20 4.00 -3.14
CA GLU A 110 -10.14 4.24 -4.12
C GLU A 110 -9.63 2.92 -4.73
N LYS A 111 -9.19 1.98 -3.90
CA LYS A 111 -8.56 0.72 -4.31
C LYS A 111 -9.04 -0.44 -3.46
N SER A 112 -9.28 -1.58 -4.09
CA SER A 112 -9.72 -2.80 -3.41
C SER A 112 -8.66 -3.89 -3.44
N TYR A 113 -8.54 -4.59 -2.32
CA TYR A 113 -7.62 -5.70 -2.13
C TYR A 113 -8.32 -6.90 -1.50
N TYR A 114 -7.97 -8.10 -1.94
CA TYR A 114 -8.34 -9.32 -1.25
C TYR A 114 -7.44 -9.52 -0.04
N VAL A 115 -8.05 -9.82 1.09
CA VAL A 115 -7.34 -10.21 2.31
C VAL A 115 -7.54 -11.70 2.50
N VAL A 116 -6.46 -12.42 2.79
CA VAL A 116 -6.49 -13.87 3.04
C VAL A 116 -5.71 -14.16 4.32
N PRO A 117 -6.05 -15.23 5.06
CA PRO A 117 -5.30 -15.61 6.24
C PRO A 117 -3.87 -16.00 5.85
N ASP A 118 -2.93 -15.69 6.74
CA ASP A 118 -1.62 -16.30 6.73
C ASP A 118 -1.59 -17.47 7.74
N GLU A 119 -0.51 -18.25 7.68
CA GLU A 119 -0.31 -19.47 8.46
C GLU A 119 -0.60 -19.25 9.96
N GLY A 120 -1.48 -20.08 10.52
CA GLY A 120 -1.87 -20.03 11.94
C GLY A 120 -2.99 -19.02 12.25
N GLY A 121 -3.42 -18.22 11.28
CA GLY A 121 -4.50 -17.23 11.43
C GLY A 121 -5.87 -17.68 10.95
N GLU A 122 -6.01 -18.89 10.40
CA GLU A 122 -7.16 -19.31 9.59
C GLU A 122 -8.47 -19.30 10.40
N LYS A 123 -8.43 -19.80 11.65
CA LYS A 123 -9.61 -19.84 12.53
C LYS A 123 -10.06 -18.44 12.95
N ALA A 124 -9.11 -17.61 13.39
CA ALA A 124 -9.40 -16.24 13.82
C ALA A 124 -9.88 -15.36 12.66
N TYR A 125 -9.28 -15.54 11.47
CA TYR A 125 -9.72 -14.91 10.24
C TYR A 125 -11.15 -15.33 9.86
N SER A 126 -11.45 -16.64 9.86
CA SER A 126 -12.79 -17.13 9.54
C SER A 126 -13.83 -16.61 10.52
N LEU A 127 -13.49 -16.52 11.80
CA LEU A 127 -14.36 -15.97 12.83
C LEU A 127 -14.63 -14.48 12.57
N LEU A 128 -13.61 -13.70 12.24
CA LEU A 128 -13.76 -12.28 11.90
C LEU A 128 -14.64 -12.07 10.67
N VAL A 129 -14.43 -12.84 9.60
CA VAL A 129 -15.27 -12.81 8.38
C VAL A 129 -16.73 -13.05 8.75
N GLU A 130 -16.99 -14.10 9.54
CA GLU A 130 -18.34 -14.50 9.91
C GLU A 130 -19.00 -13.49 10.84
N ALA A 131 -18.26 -12.95 11.82
CA ALA A 131 -18.75 -11.92 12.73
C ALA A 131 -19.17 -10.65 11.98
N LEU A 132 -18.33 -10.16 11.06
CA LEU A 132 -18.65 -8.99 10.23
C LEU A 132 -19.87 -9.26 9.34
N ARG A 133 -19.97 -10.46 8.77
CA ARG A 133 -21.07 -10.86 7.90
C ARG A 133 -22.40 -10.92 8.66
N LEU A 134 -22.42 -11.60 9.81
CA LEU A 134 -23.63 -11.75 10.63
C LEU A 134 -24.08 -10.44 11.24
N ALA A 135 -23.14 -9.60 11.68
CA ALA A 135 -23.45 -8.29 12.26
C ALA A 135 -23.77 -7.21 11.20
N ASN A 136 -23.59 -7.51 9.91
CA ASN A 136 -23.67 -6.55 8.81
C ASN A 136 -22.81 -5.29 9.05
N LYS A 137 -21.61 -5.50 9.59
CA LYS A 137 -20.64 -4.46 9.94
C LYS A 137 -19.44 -4.46 9.00
N ALA A 138 -18.78 -3.32 8.92
CA ALA A 138 -17.46 -3.15 8.35
C ALA A 138 -16.51 -2.60 9.41
N ALA A 139 -15.25 -3.03 9.37
CA ALA A 139 -14.21 -2.56 10.26
C ALA A 139 -13.44 -1.40 9.60
N VAL A 140 -13.41 -0.25 10.26
CA VAL A 140 -12.64 0.93 9.85
C VAL A 140 -11.33 0.94 10.61
N GLY A 141 -10.22 1.17 9.90
CA GLY A 141 -8.91 1.16 10.51
C GLY A 141 -7.86 1.89 9.70
N LYS A 142 -6.62 1.79 10.16
CA LYS A 142 -5.46 2.41 9.53
C LYS A 142 -4.40 1.37 9.22
N VAL A 143 -3.66 1.58 8.14
CA VAL A 143 -2.52 0.73 7.78
C VAL A 143 -1.42 1.58 7.18
N VAL A 144 -0.17 1.28 7.53
CA VAL A 144 1.00 1.92 6.91
C VAL A 144 1.53 1.01 5.79
N MET A 145 1.43 1.47 4.54
CA MET A 145 1.97 0.77 3.37
C MET A 145 2.91 1.71 2.60
N LYS A 146 4.11 1.23 2.25
CA LYS A 146 5.10 2.02 1.49
C LYS A 146 5.33 3.43 2.07
N ASP A 147 5.52 3.51 3.39
CA ASP A 147 5.77 4.75 4.13
C ASP A 147 4.61 5.77 4.11
N LYS A 148 3.38 5.34 3.78
CA LYS A 148 2.16 6.16 3.87
C LYS A 148 1.10 5.47 4.73
N GLU A 149 0.46 6.23 5.61
CA GLU A 149 -0.74 5.79 6.32
C GLU A 149 -1.96 5.89 5.40
N TYR A 150 -2.79 4.86 5.37
CA TYR A 150 -4.05 4.81 4.64
C TYR A 150 -5.19 4.53 5.60
N LEU A 151 -6.28 5.27 5.43
CA LEU A 151 -7.57 4.91 6.01
C LEU A 151 -8.17 3.77 5.20
N VAL A 152 -8.57 2.69 5.88
CA VAL A 152 -9.06 1.48 5.23
C VAL A 152 -10.35 0.98 5.83
N VAL A 153 -11.12 0.29 5.00
CA VAL A 153 -12.33 -0.42 5.39
C VAL A 153 -12.17 -1.90 5.05
N LEU A 154 -12.34 -2.76 6.05
CA LEU A 154 -12.43 -4.21 5.91
C LEU A 154 -13.90 -4.62 5.97
N ARG A 155 -14.36 -5.34 4.94
CA ARG A 155 -15.73 -5.88 4.93
C ARG A 155 -15.76 -7.33 4.47
N ALA A 156 -16.75 -8.07 4.97
CA ALA A 156 -17.04 -9.39 4.47
C ALA A 156 -17.46 -9.32 2.99
N PHE A 157 -16.90 -10.23 2.19
CA PHE A 157 -17.25 -10.41 0.79
C PHE A 157 -17.19 -11.90 0.45
N LYS A 158 -18.34 -12.47 0.08
CA LYS A 158 -18.49 -13.92 -0.14
C LYS A 158 -17.97 -14.71 1.08
N LYS A 159 -16.90 -15.48 0.92
CA LYS A 159 -16.28 -16.32 1.98
C LYS A 159 -14.98 -15.71 2.55
N GLY A 160 -14.72 -14.42 2.33
CA GLY A 160 -13.49 -13.78 2.79
C GLY A 160 -13.67 -12.29 3.09
N LEU A 161 -12.55 -11.59 3.18
CA LEU A 161 -12.49 -10.15 3.42
C LEU A 161 -11.98 -9.42 2.18
N VAL A 162 -12.56 -8.25 1.96
CA VAL A 162 -12.01 -7.25 1.05
C VAL A 162 -11.65 -6.02 1.87
N MET A 163 -10.44 -5.52 1.65
CA MET A 163 -9.98 -4.24 2.17
C MET A 163 -10.11 -3.19 1.08
N HIS A 164 -10.70 -2.05 1.40
CA HIS A 164 -10.74 -0.86 0.56
C HIS A 164 -9.84 0.21 1.17
N ILE A 165 -8.98 0.82 0.36
CA ILE A 165 -8.38 2.11 0.68
C ILE A 165 -9.43 3.17 0.42
N LEU A 166 -9.65 4.05 1.40
CA LEU A 166 -10.56 5.18 1.25
C LEU A 166 -9.83 6.39 0.67
N PHE A 167 -10.54 7.20 -0.11
CA PHE A 167 -10.08 8.54 -0.45
C PHE A 167 -9.91 9.36 0.84
N TYR A 168 -8.78 10.08 0.92
CA TYR A 168 -8.46 11.04 1.98
C TYR A 168 -8.41 12.44 1.39
#